data_AF-K0P4U8-F1
#
_entry.id   AF-K0P4U8-F1
#
_cell.length_a   1.000
_cell.length_b   1.000
_cell.length_c   1.000
_cell.angle_alpha   90.00
_cell.angle_beta   90.00
_cell.angle_gamma   90.00
#
_symmetry.space_group_name_H-M   'P 1'
#
loop_
_entity.id
_entity.type
_entity.pdbx_description
1 polymer ?
#
loop_
_entity_poly.entity_id
_entity_poly.type
_entity_poly.pdbx_seq_one_letter_code
_entity_poly.pdbx_strand_id
1 'polypeptide(L)' 'MGDTATVLFEYGADNSVMEGFTENYIRVQLPHQPALANKLCKVLLKEINSEGMVIPELLKS' A
#
# COMPACT_ATOMS: atom_id res chain seq x y z
N MET A 1 13.77 1.97 -1.65
CA MET A 1 13.09 1.04 -2.57
C MET A 1 13.78 -0.30 -2.48
N GLY A 2 13.04 -1.40 -2.48
CA GLY A 2 13.58 -2.76 -2.31
C GLY A 2 13.38 -3.37 -0.92
N ASP A 3 12.88 -2.60 0.05
CA ASP A 3 12.58 -3.08 1.40
C ASP A 3 11.15 -3.64 1.49
N THR A 4 10.96 -4.58 2.40
CA THR A 4 9.64 -5.11 2.74
C THR A 4 9.06 -4.38 3.95
N ALA A 5 7.76 -4.12 3.94
CA ALA A 5 7.05 -3.50 5.05
C ALA A 5 5.69 -4.17 5.30
N THR A 6 5.14 -3.97 6.49
CA THR A 6 3.74 -4.29 6.79
C THR A 6 2.89 -3.03 6.62
N VAL A 7 1.77 -3.15 5.91
CA VAL A 7 0.83 -2.05 5.68
C VAL A 7 -0.57 -2.48 6.07
N LEU A 8 -1.29 -1.61 6.81
CA LEU A 8 -2.74 -1.70 6.94
C LEU A 8 -3.38 -0.95 5.77
N PHE A 9 -4.16 -1.66 4.95
CA PHE A 9 -4.85 -1.03 3.82
C PHE A 9 -6.27 -0.61 4.15
N GLU A 10 -6.61 0.62 3.75
CA GLU A 10 -7.92 1.23 3.88
C GLU A 10 -8.41 1.74 2.51
N TYR A 11 -9.69 2.07 2.41
CA TYR A 11 -10.26 2.65 1.20
C TYR A 11 -9.73 4.08 1.02
N GLY A 12 -9.28 4.41 -0.20
CA GLY A 12 -8.96 5.78 -0.57
C GLY A 12 -10.21 6.67 -0.66
N ALA A 13 -10.00 7.98 -0.74
CA ALA A 13 -11.07 8.98 -0.66
C ALA A 13 -12.18 8.82 -1.72
N ASP A 14 -11.85 8.31 -2.91
CA ASP A 14 -12.80 8.10 -4.02
C ASP A 14 -13.13 6.62 -4.28
N ASN A 15 -12.69 5.71 -3.40
CA ASN A 15 -12.79 4.25 -3.54
C ASN A 15 -12.18 3.66 -4.83
N SER A 16 -11.46 4.44 -5.64
CA SER A 16 -10.78 3.96 -6.85
C SER A 16 -9.43 3.31 -6.53
N VAL A 17 -8.87 3.66 -5.37
CA VAL A 17 -7.60 3.19 -4.84
C VAL A 17 -7.75 2.70 -3.40
N MET A 18 -6.74 1.94 -2.96
CA MET A 18 -6.47 1.70 -1.55
C MET A 18 -5.24 2.48 -1.14
N GLU A 19 -5.26 2.98 0.09
CA GLU A 19 -4.13 3.64 0.71
C GLU A 19 -3.76 2.94 2.01
N GLY A 20 -2.55 3.21 2.49
CA GLY A 20 -2.10 2.74 3.79
C GLY A 20 -0.78 3.37 4.19
N PHE A 21 -0.37 3.07 5.42
CA PHE A 21 0.92 3.47 5.94
C PHE A 21 1.71 2.26 6.41
N THR A 22 3.01 2.30 6.17
CA THR A 22 3.97 1.40 6.82
C THR A 22 4.20 1.81 8.28
N GLU A 23 4.86 0.94 9.05
CA GLU A 23 5.23 1.20 10.45
C GLU A 23 6.10 2.47 10.64
N ASN A 24 6.90 2.83 9.63
CA ASN A 24 7.71 4.04 9.60
C ASN A 24 7.06 5.20 8.82
N TYR A 25 5.74 5.21 8.71
CA TYR A 25 4.95 6.33 8.16
C TYR A 25 5.14 6.61 6.65
N ILE A 26 5.60 5.62 5.87
CA ILE A 26 5.61 5.72 4.42
C ILE A 26 4.18 5.51 3.91
N ARG A 27 3.63 6.50 3.21
CA ARG A 27 2.33 6.39 2.55
C ARG A 27 2.45 5.56 1.28
N VAL A 28 1.55 4.58 1.14
CA VAL A 28 1.46 3.72 -0.04
C VAL A 28 0.10 3.84 -0.70
N GLN A 29 0.05 3.56 -2.01
CA GLN A 29 -1.19 3.49 -2.78
C GLN A 29 -1.16 2.32 -3.77
N LEU A 30 -2.31 1.67 -3.96
CA LEU A 30 -2.51 0.71 -5.05
C LEU A 30 -3.95 0.78 -5.60
N PRO A 31 -4.23 0.18 -6.77
CA PRO A 31 -5.60 0.07 -7.27
C PRO A 31 -6.52 -0.63 -6.26
N HIS A 32 -7.78 -0.22 -6.23
CA HIS A 32 -8.77 -0.75 -5.30
C HIS A 32 -8.89 -2.30 -5.34
N GLN A 33 -8.69 -2.94 -4.17
CA GLN A 33 -8.81 -4.39 -4.00
C GLN A 33 -9.58 -4.70 -2.69
N PRO A 34 -10.91 -4.93 -2.74
CA PRO A 34 -11.75 -5.10 -1.55
C PRO A 34 -11.24 -6.14 -0.55
N ALA A 35 -10.53 -7.16 -1.04
CA ALA A 35 -9.98 -8.25 -0.22
C ALA A 35 -8.90 -7.80 0.78
N LEU A 36 -8.29 -6.63 0.59
CA LEU A 36 -7.21 -6.12 1.44
C LEU A 36 -7.70 -5.12 2.49
N ALA A 37 -8.95 -4.63 2.37
CA ALA A 37 -9.48 -3.63 3.27
C ALA A 37 -9.47 -4.13 4.72
N ASN A 38 -8.96 -3.30 5.62
CA ASN A 38 -8.81 -3.58 7.04
C ASN A 38 -7.93 -4.81 7.33
N LYS A 39 -6.93 -5.09 6.48
CA LYS A 39 -5.95 -6.17 6.68
C LYS A 39 -4.52 -5.65 6.68
N LEU A 40 -3.71 -6.20 7.58
CA LEU A 40 -2.27 -6.07 7.55
C LEU A 40 -1.70 -6.98 6.46
N CYS A 41 -0.97 -6.40 5.52
CA CYS A 41 -0.39 -7.07 4.37
C CYS A 41 1.12 -6.83 4.33
N LYS A 42 1.90 -7.87 4.03
CA LYS A 42 3.32 -7.72 3.72
C LYS A 42 3.49 -7.29 2.27
N VAL A 43 4.29 -6.26 2.04
CA VAL A 43 4.54 -5.69 0.73
C VAL A 43 6.02 -5.45 0.49
N LEU A 44 6.42 -5.43 -0.78
CA LEU A 44 7.69 -4.90 -1.27
C LEU A 44 7.49 -3.47 -1.76
N LEU A 45 8.29 -2.51 -1.30
CA LEU A 45 8.22 -1.11 -1.73
C LEU A 45 9.00 -0.91 -3.05
N LYS A 46 8.30 -0.64 -4.16
CA LYS A 46 8.87 -0.69 -5.52
C LYS A 46 9.30 0.68 -6.07
N GLU A 47 8.37 1.61 -6.17
CA GLU A 47 8.58 2.92 -6.80
C GLU A 47 7.70 4.00 -6.17
N ILE A 48 8.00 5.27 -6.45
CA ILE A 48 7.18 6.42 -6.07
C ILE A 48 6.47 6.92 -7.33
N ASN A 49 5.15 7.08 -7.25
CA ASN A 49 4.37 7.64 -8.35
C ASN A 49 4.52 9.17 -8.44
N SER A 50 3.92 9.79 -9.45
CA SER A 50 3.97 11.26 -9.65
C SER A 50 3.35 12.08 -8.52
N GLU A 51 2.59 11.46 -7.63
CA GLU A 51 1.92 12.09 -6.48
C GLU A 51 2.73 11.92 -5.17
N GLY A 52 3.91 11.30 -5.22
CA GLY A 52 4.77 11.10 -4.06
C GLY A 52 4.39 9.89 -3.20
N MET A 53 3.46 9.04 -3.66
CA MET A 53 3.05 7.82 -2.94
C MET A 53 3.86 6.61 -3.43
N VAL A 54 4.20 5.73 -2.49
CA VAL A 54 4.92 4.50 -2.84
C VAL A 54 3.93 3.47 -3.40
N ILE A 55 4.27 2.87 -4.54
CA ILE A 55 3.54 1.75 -5.12
C ILE A 55 4.12 0.44 -4.56
N PRO A 56 3.34 -0.32 -3.77
CA PRO A 56 3.78 -1.59 -3.22
C PRO A 56 3.46 -2.76 -4.17
N GLU A 57 4.24 -3.83 -4.06
CA GLU A 57 3.89 -5.15 -4.58
C GLU A 57 3.51 -6.06 -3.41
N LEU A 58 2.33 -6.69 -3.49
CA LEU A 58 1.88 -7.63 -2.46
C LEU A 58 2.76 -8.89 -2.45
N LEU A 59 3.29 -9.24 -1.28
CA LEU A 59 3.97 -10.50 -1.10
C LEU A 59 2.94 -11.58 -0.81
N LYS A 60 2.97 -12.67 -1.58
CA LYS A 60 2.13 -13.83 -1.32
C LYS A 60 2.62 -14.53 -0.05
N SER A 61 1.68 -14.91 0.80
CA SER A 61 1.91 -15.83 1.92
C SER A 61 2.17 -17.25 1.43
#